data_AF-W8EYB0-F1
#
_entry.id   AF-W8EYB0-F1
#
_cell.length_a   1.000
_cell.length_b   1.000
_cell.length_c   1.000
_cell.angle_alpha   90.00
_cell.angle_beta   90.00
_cell.angle_gamma   90.00
#
_symmetry.space_group_name_H-M   'P 1'
#
loop_
_entity.id
_entity.type
_entity.pdbx_description
1 polymer ?
#
loop_
_entity_poly.entity_id
_entity_poly.type
_entity_poly.pdbx_seq_one_letter_code
_entity_poly.pdbx_strand_id
1 'polypeptide(L)'
;MPSLFVREKTVVPPPVHPLTPWPEQLKNTLLLALMVVPVIVFLLVGAVVGVVVMGREAGGKLLLRTRQLLGHQPAPVPPEPELPEESFRNAQVRLLLTGEDWENYGPEFSAWYDLWAELEHEYGNLPGFYRLHTEPEIPDLHGQLVSDLCRETPEGLFLQVLELRPGQEPAATSWLVFLEFATLRHQRVAETGDFYLLPHAEATPDRFEGIRADGSRLVLQVQTDI
;
A
#
# COMPACT_ATOMS: atom_id res chain seq x y z
N MET A 1 58.50 -9.67 -91.11
CA MET A 1 57.13 -9.44 -90.61
C MET A 1 57.21 -8.45 -89.46
N PRO A 2 56.59 -7.26 -89.58
CA PRO A 2 56.76 -6.19 -88.61
C PRO A 2 55.86 -6.44 -87.39
N SER A 3 56.46 -6.47 -86.20
CA SER A 3 55.73 -6.49 -84.93
C SER A 3 55.35 -5.06 -84.54
N LEU A 4 54.06 -4.90 -84.33
CA LEU A 4 53.33 -3.66 -84.15
C LEU A 4 53.09 -3.40 -82.64
N PHE A 5 53.28 -2.12 -82.28
CA PHE A 5 52.74 -1.43 -81.09
C PHE A 5 53.33 -1.81 -79.71
N VAL A 6 53.26 -0.99 -78.65
CA VAL A 6 52.33 0.09 -78.29
C VAL A 6 53.11 1.11 -77.45
N ARG A 7 52.93 2.42 -77.71
CA ARG A 7 53.49 3.50 -76.89
C ARG A 7 52.44 3.85 -75.82
N GLU A 8 52.56 3.28 -74.63
CA GLU A 8 51.70 3.63 -73.49
C GLU A 8 52.01 5.06 -73.02
N LYS A 9 50.99 5.93 -73.09
CA LYS A 9 51.04 7.31 -72.60
C LYS A 9 50.44 7.33 -71.20
N THR A 10 51.29 7.32 -70.18
CA THR A 10 50.87 7.47 -68.78
C THR A 10 50.39 8.90 -68.53
N VAL A 11 49.09 9.08 -68.34
CA VAL A 11 48.49 10.35 -67.90
C VAL A 11 48.45 10.33 -66.38
N VAL A 12 49.24 11.20 -65.73
CA VAL A 12 49.21 11.40 -64.28
C VAL A 12 47.96 12.21 -63.93
N PRO A 13 47.02 11.71 -63.09
CA PRO A 13 45.89 12.52 -62.65
C PRO A 13 46.35 13.63 -61.69
N PRO A 14 45.70 14.81 -61.68
CA PRO A 14 46.06 15.90 -60.78
C PRO A 14 45.82 15.54 -59.30
N PRO A 15 46.51 16.20 -58.37
CA PRO A 15 46.41 15.90 -56.94
C PRO A 15 44.98 16.11 -56.42
N VAL A 16 44.47 15.12 -55.72
CA VAL A 16 43.18 15.20 -54.99
C VAL A 16 43.41 16.07 -53.75
N HIS A 17 42.86 17.27 -53.73
CA HIS A 17 42.81 18.07 -52.50
C HIS A 17 41.83 17.41 -51.52
N PRO A 18 42.20 17.20 -50.24
CA PRO A 18 41.26 16.68 -49.26
C PRO A 18 40.14 17.69 -49.03
N LEU A 19 38.91 17.19 -48.92
CA LEU A 19 37.77 17.94 -48.41
C LEU A 19 38.15 18.52 -47.04
N THR A 20 38.13 19.85 -46.92
CA THR A 20 38.34 20.55 -45.65
C THR A 20 37.44 19.97 -44.56
N PRO A 21 37.97 19.55 -43.39
CA PRO A 21 37.14 19.16 -42.26
C PRO A 21 36.31 20.37 -41.81
N TRP A 22 35.10 20.09 -41.34
CA TRP A 22 34.14 21.08 -40.83
C TRP A 22 34.84 22.09 -39.90
N PRO A 23 34.57 23.41 -40.01
CA PRO A 23 35.23 24.39 -39.16
C PRO A 23 34.88 24.11 -37.70
N GLU A 24 35.90 23.86 -36.87
CA GLU A 24 35.84 23.62 -35.41
C GLU A 24 34.91 24.62 -34.69
N GLN A 25 34.79 25.85 -35.21
CA GLN A 25 33.91 26.90 -34.71
C GLN A 25 32.43 26.50 -34.72
N LEU A 26 31.96 25.75 -35.73
CA LEU A 26 30.58 25.27 -35.81
C LEU A 26 30.30 24.16 -34.79
N LYS A 27 31.27 23.28 -34.53
CA LYS A 27 31.15 22.24 -33.49
C LYS A 27 31.05 22.84 -32.08
N ASN A 28 31.91 23.81 -31.78
CA ASN A 28 31.91 24.46 -30.45
C ASN A 28 30.64 25.27 -30.22
N THR A 29 30.13 25.96 -31.25
CA THR A 29 28.87 26.71 -31.16
C THR A 29 27.67 25.76 -30.99
N LEU A 30 27.65 24.63 -31.70
CA LEU A 30 26.60 23.62 -31.57
C LEU A 30 26.60 22.96 -30.18
N LEU A 31 27.77 22.62 -29.64
CA LEU A 31 27.93 22.07 -28.29
C LEU A 31 27.50 23.06 -27.21
N LEU A 32 27.87 24.34 -27.34
CA LEU A 32 27.45 25.39 -26.42
C LEU A 32 25.92 25.56 -26.46
N ALA A 33 25.32 25.60 -27.65
CA ALA A 33 23.87 25.69 -27.81
C ALA A 33 23.15 24.48 -27.19
N LEU A 34 23.70 23.27 -27.35
CA LEU A 34 23.14 22.04 -26.77
C LEU A 34 23.16 22.05 -25.24
N MET A 35 24.12 22.73 -24.60
CA MET A 35 24.18 22.85 -23.14
C MET A 35 23.36 24.00 -22.59
N VAL A 36 23.29 25.14 -23.30
CA VAL A 36 22.63 26.35 -22.79
C VAL A 36 21.11 26.30 -22.98
N VAL A 37 20.63 25.74 -24.09
CA VAL A 37 19.19 25.68 -24.39
C VAL A 37 18.39 24.89 -23.34
N PRO A 38 18.82 23.70 -22.86
CA PRO A 38 18.10 22.97 -21.81
C PRO A 38 18.00 23.74 -20.50
N VAL A 39 19.05 24.45 -20.12
CA VAL A 39 19.07 25.24 -18.88
C VAL A 39 18.08 26.40 -18.95
N ILE A 40 18.01 27.09 -20.09
CA ILE A 40 17.05 28.18 -20.29
C ILE A 40 15.61 27.65 -20.27
N VAL A 41 15.35 26.51 -20.93
CA VAL A 41 14.03 25.86 -20.91
C VAL A 41 13.64 25.45 -19.49
N PHE A 42 14.56 24.86 -18.74
CA PHE A 42 14.31 24.44 -17.36
C PHE A 42 13.98 25.62 -16.44
N LEU A 43 14.70 26.75 -16.58
CA LEU A 43 14.42 27.97 -15.83
C LEU A 43 13.06 28.58 -16.19
N LEU A 44 12.69 28.61 -17.47
CA LEU A 44 11.39 29.10 -17.91
C LEU A 44 10.23 28.23 -17.40
N VAL A 45 10.35 26.91 -17.52
CA VAL A 45 9.34 25.97 -17.00
C VAL A 45 9.25 26.08 -15.48
N GLY A 46 10.38 26.13 -14.77
CA GLY A 46 10.42 26.32 -13.32
C GLY A 46 9.76 27.63 -12.88
N ALA A 47 9.99 28.73 -13.60
CA ALA A 47 9.35 30.01 -13.31
C ALA A 47 7.84 29.96 -13.52
N VAL A 48 7.36 29.35 -14.61
CA VAL A 48 5.92 29.20 -14.89
C VAL A 48 5.26 28.33 -13.82
N VAL A 49 5.86 27.19 -13.47
CA VAL A 49 5.36 26.31 -12.39
C VAL A 49 5.34 27.06 -11.06
N GLY A 50 6.40 27.80 -10.72
CA GLY A 50 6.48 28.61 -9.51
C GLY A 50 5.37 29.65 -9.42
N VAL A 51 5.08 30.35 -10.53
CA VAL A 51 3.98 31.34 -10.58
C VAL A 51 2.61 30.68 -10.44
N VAL A 52 2.39 29.51 -11.06
CA VAL A 52 1.12 28.77 -10.92
C VAL A 52 0.91 28.25 -9.49
N VAL A 53 1.95 27.72 -8.86
CA VAL A 53 1.90 27.23 -7.47
C VAL A 53 1.67 28.40 -6.50
N MET A 54 2.43 29.50 -6.63
CA MET A 54 2.23 30.68 -5.79
C MET A 54 0.84 31.33 -6.01
N GLY A 55 0.34 31.35 -7.25
CA GLY A 55 -0.99 31.85 -7.56
C GLY A 55 -2.11 31.01 -6.92
N ARG A 56 -1.93 29.68 -6.85
CA ARG A 56 -2.88 28.76 -6.23
C ARG A 56 -2.93 28.94 -4.71
N GLU A 57 -1.78 29.12 -4.05
CA GLU A 57 -1.72 29.37 -2.60
C GLU A 57 -2.28 30.74 -2.21
N ALA A 58 -1.97 31.79 -2.99
CA ALA A 58 -2.49 33.13 -2.74
C ALA A 58 -4.01 33.22 -2.99
N GLY A 59 -4.50 32.54 -4.05
CA GLY A 59 -5.92 32.43 -4.36
C GLY A 59 -6.70 31.73 -3.24
N GLY A 60 -6.17 30.63 -2.69
CA GLY A 60 -6.80 29.93 -1.56
C GLY A 60 -6.94 30.80 -0.32
N LYS A 61 -5.90 31.55 0.06
CA LYS A 61 -5.92 32.45 1.24
C LYS A 61 -6.88 33.63 1.08
N LEU A 62 -6.96 34.22 -0.12
CA LEU A 62 -7.88 35.33 -0.40
C LEU A 62 -9.35 34.87 -0.39
N LEU A 63 -9.60 33.68 -0.95
CA LEU A 63 -10.93 33.07 -1.05
C LEU A 63 -11.43 32.56 0.32
N LEU A 64 -10.53 32.08 1.18
CA LEU A 64 -10.82 31.76 2.58
C LEU A 64 -11.17 33.01 3.41
N ARG A 65 -10.43 34.12 3.25
CA ARG A 65 -10.74 35.38 3.95
C ARG A 65 -12.10 35.97 3.53
N THR A 66 -12.42 35.91 2.24
CA THR A 66 -13.73 36.37 1.74
C THR A 66 -14.87 35.44 2.16
N ARG A 67 -14.64 34.13 2.26
CA ARG A 67 -15.64 33.17 2.78
C ARG A 67 -15.89 33.28 4.28
N GLN A 68 -14.86 33.56 5.08
CA GLN A 68 -15.00 33.84 6.52
C GLN A 68 -15.82 35.12 6.77
N LEU A 69 -15.68 36.14 5.91
CA LEU A 69 -16.52 37.35 5.94
C LEU A 69 -18.00 37.07 5.59
N LEU A 70 -18.28 35.99 4.86
CA LEU A 70 -19.63 35.59 4.42
C LEU A 70 -20.26 34.47 5.28
N GLY A 71 -19.66 34.13 6.42
CA GLY A 71 -20.25 33.20 7.40
C GLY A 71 -20.39 31.75 6.95
N HIS A 72 -19.72 31.34 5.87
CA HIS A 72 -19.75 29.95 5.42
C HIS A 72 -18.72 29.15 6.23
N GLN A 73 -19.20 28.27 7.10
CA GLN A 73 -18.38 27.28 7.81
C GLN A 73 -17.64 26.44 6.76
N PRO A 74 -16.31 26.23 6.88
CA PRO A 74 -15.58 25.41 5.91
C PRO A 74 -16.21 24.02 5.87
N ALA A 75 -16.39 23.49 4.65
CA ALA A 75 -16.75 22.08 4.48
C ALA A 75 -15.76 21.23 5.30
N PRO A 76 -16.23 20.22 6.05
CA PRO A 76 -15.34 19.34 6.79
C PRO A 76 -14.25 18.86 5.84
N VAL A 77 -13.00 19.04 6.24
CA VAL A 77 -11.86 18.51 5.48
C VAL A 77 -12.09 17.00 5.38
N PRO A 78 -12.09 16.40 4.17
CA PRO A 78 -12.18 14.95 4.06
C PRO A 78 -11.09 14.35 4.95
N PRO A 79 -11.41 13.38 5.82
CA PRO A 79 -10.39 12.73 6.64
C PRO A 79 -9.26 12.25 5.72
N GLU A 80 -8.01 12.50 6.12
CA GLU A 80 -6.86 11.94 5.41
C GLU A 80 -7.00 10.42 5.41
N PRO A 81 -6.72 9.72 4.30
CA PRO A 81 -6.82 8.27 4.25
C PRO A 81 -5.92 7.67 5.33
N GLU A 82 -6.49 6.84 6.21
CA GLU A 82 -5.71 6.08 7.17
C GLU A 82 -4.74 5.17 6.41
N LEU A 83 -3.45 5.30 6.69
CA LEU A 83 -2.44 4.43 6.12
C LEU A 83 -2.50 3.07 6.82
N PRO A 84 -2.44 1.95 6.09
CA PRO A 84 -2.45 0.63 6.71
C PRO A 84 -1.30 0.47 7.71
N GLU A 85 -1.62 -0.01 8.92
CA GLU A 85 -0.66 -0.30 9.97
C GLU A 85 -0.04 -1.69 9.76
N GLU A 86 1.27 -1.84 9.95
CA GLU A 86 1.94 -3.13 9.83
C GLU A 86 1.76 -3.95 11.12
N SER A 87 0.93 -4.99 11.06
CA SER A 87 0.68 -5.90 12.19
C SER A 87 1.71 -7.02 12.30
N PHE A 88 2.21 -7.51 11.15
CA PHE A 88 3.20 -8.58 11.12
C PHE A 88 4.08 -8.52 9.87
N ARG A 89 5.34 -8.96 10.00
CA ARG A 89 6.26 -9.07 8.87
C ARG A 89 7.33 -10.12 9.10
N ASN A 90 7.50 -11.02 8.13
CA ASN A 90 8.67 -11.88 8.01
C ASN A 90 9.21 -11.92 6.57
N ALA A 91 10.00 -12.93 6.23
CA ALA A 91 10.58 -13.07 4.89
C ALA A 91 9.59 -13.55 3.82
N GLN A 92 8.47 -14.16 4.24
CA GLN A 92 7.48 -14.80 3.37
C GLN A 92 6.22 -13.93 3.19
N VAL A 93 5.80 -13.24 4.25
CA VAL A 93 4.54 -12.50 4.29
C VAL A 93 4.64 -11.24 5.15
N ARG A 94 3.86 -10.24 4.77
CA ARG A 94 3.60 -9.01 5.52
C ARG A 94 2.09 -8.82 5.63
N LEU A 95 1.62 -8.54 6.84
CA LEU A 95 0.22 -8.27 7.14
C LEU A 95 0.06 -6.80 7.51
N LEU A 96 -0.86 -6.14 6.83
CA LEU A 96 -1.24 -4.75 7.07
C LEU A 96 -2.70 -4.71 7.49
N LEU A 97 -3.04 -3.83 8.43
CA LEU A 97 -4.38 -3.64 8.95
C LEU A 97 -4.83 -2.21 8.65
N THR A 98 -6.04 -2.08 8.12
CA THR A 98 -6.70 -0.78 7.99
C THR A 98 -7.88 -0.75 8.94
N GLY A 99 -8.03 0.32 9.73
CA GLY A 99 -9.18 0.51 10.59
C GLY A 99 -10.47 0.49 9.78
N GLU A 100 -11.47 -0.21 10.30
CA GLU A 100 -12.79 -0.29 9.67
C GLU A 100 -13.86 0.28 10.60
N ASP A 101 -14.87 0.89 9.99
CA ASP A 101 -16.05 1.34 10.70
C ASP A 101 -17.13 0.25 10.60
N TRP A 102 -17.47 -0.35 11.74
CA TRP A 102 -18.43 -1.44 11.84
C TRP A 102 -19.86 -1.01 11.45
N GLU A 103 -20.19 0.28 11.53
CA GLU A 103 -21.50 0.80 11.14
C GLU A 103 -21.78 0.58 9.64
N ASN A 104 -20.73 0.46 8.82
CA ASN A 104 -20.84 0.21 7.37
C ASN A 104 -21.42 -1.17 7.01
N TYR A 105 -21.46 -2.12 7.96
CA TYR A 105 -21.89 -3.50 7.72
C TYR A 105 -23.35 -3.76 8.12
N GLY A 106 -24.07 -2.71 8.52
CA GLY A 106 -25.49 -2.73 8.82
C GLY A 106 -25.81 -2.93 10.31
N PRO A 107 -27.07 -2.66 10.71
CA PRO A 107 -27.46 -2.58 12.12
C PRO A 107 -27.35 -3.92 12.85
N GLU A 108 -27.59 -5.03 12.16
CA GLU A 108 -27.50 -6.38 12.74
C GLU A 108 -26.05 -6.71 13.13
N PHE A 109 -25.09 -6.37 12.28
CA PHE A 109 -23.66 -6.54 12.58
C PHE A 109 -23.21 -5.57 13.67
N SER A 110 -23.60 -4.30 13.58
CA SER A 110 -23.28 -3.31 14.60
C SER A 110 -23.71 -3.78 15.99
N ALA A 111 -24.94 -4.27 16.12
CA ALA A 111 -25.43 -4.79 17.41
C ALA A 111 -24.64 -6.02 17.91
N TRP A 112 -24.16 -6.87 17.00
CA TRP A 112 -23.30 -7.99 17.35
C TRP A 112 -21.91 -7.51 17.81
N TYR A 113 -21.34 -6.52 17.12
CA TYR A 113 -20.04 -5.94 17.44
C TYR A 113 -20.06 -5.08 18.71
N ASP A 114 -21.19 -4.41 19.00
CA ASP A 114 -21.37 -3.62 20.22
C ASP A 114 -21.18 -4.47 21.49
N LEU A 115 -21.47 -5.78 21.42
CA LEU A 115 -21.16 -6.72 22.50
C LEU A 115 -19.65 -6.79 22.79
N TRP A 116 -18.81 -6.65 21.78
CA TRP A 116 -17.36 -6.58 21.95
C TRP A 116 -16.94 -5.22 22.51
N ALA A 117 -17.58 -4.13 22.11
CA ALA A 117 -17.31 -2.80 22.67
C ALA A 117 -17.54 -2.74 24.19
N GLU A 118 -18.47 -3.53 24.74
CA GLU A 118 -18.66 -3.65 26.19
C GLU A 118 -17.40 -4.16 26.92
N LEU A 119 -16.55 -4.93 26.25
CA LEU A 119 -15.28 -5.44 26.79
C LEU A 119 -14.24 -4.35 27.02
N GLU A 120 -14.35 -3.18 26.35
CA GLU A 120 -13.43 -2.07 26.54
C GLU A 120 -13.37 -1.63 28.00
N HIS A 121 -14.51 -1.63 28.69
CA HIS A 121 -14.59 -1.20 30.09
C HIS A 121 -13.81 -2.14 31.03
N GLU A 122 -13.71 -3.43 30.69
CA GLU A 122 -13.05 -4.43 31.53
C GLU A 122 -11.56 -4.61 31.16
N TYR A 123 -11.21 -4.45 29.88
CA TYR A 123 -9.87 -4.75 29.35
C TYR A 123 -9.07 -3.53 28.90
N GLY A 124 -9.66 -2.34 28.99
CA GLY A 124 -8.98 -1.05 28.83
C GLY A 124 -8.74 -0.60 27.38
N ASN A 125 -9.13 -1.40 26.39
CA ASN A 125 -9.08 -1.08 24.96
C ASN A 125 -10.29 -1.67 24.22
N LEU A 126 -10.77 -0.98 23.19
CA LEU A 126 -11.74 -1.54 22.24
C LEU A 126 -11.13 -2.77 21.55
N PRO A 127 -11.92 -3.85 21.38
CA PRO A 127 -11.57 -4.91 20.47
C PRO A 127 -11.22 -4.34 19.10
N GLY A 128 -10.14 -4.84 18.52
CA GLY A 128 -9.71 -4.43 17.19
C GLY A 128 -10.71 -4.87 16.13
N PHE A 129 -11.00 -3.99 15.17
CA PHE A 129 -11.75 -4.33 13.96
C PHE A 129 -11.07 -3.73 12.74
N TYR A 130 -10.51 -4.61 11.93
CA TYR A 130 -9.63 -4.21 10.85
C TYR A 130 -9.94 -4.98 9.57
N ARG A 131 -9.65 -4.32 8.44
CA ARG A 131 -9.49 -5.01 7.17
C ARG A 131 -8.05 -5.47 7.00
N LEU A 132 -7.89 -6.77 6.75
CA LEU A 132 -6.58 -7.39 6.53
C LEU A 132 -6.11 -7.20 5.09
N HIS A 133 -4.88 -6.76 4.91
CA HIS A 133 -4.16 -6.78 3.64
C HIS A 133 -2.90 -7.64 3.77
N THR A 134 -2.69 -8.50 2.78
CA THR A 134 -1.57 -9.44 2.73
C THR A 134 -0.63 -9.09 1.59
N GLU A 135 0.69 -9.12 1.85
CA GLU A 135 1.75 -9.01 0.85
C GLU A 135 2.70 -10.22 0.97
N PRO A 136 2.77 -11.15 -0.01
CA PRO A 136 1.98 -11.18 -1.23
C PRO A 136 0.49 -11.40 -0.94
N GLU A 137 -0.37 -11.11 -1.91
CA GLU A 137 -1.81 -11.33 -1.78
C GLU A 137 -2.10 -12.83 -1.60
N ILE A 138 -2.73 -13.17 -0.47
CA ILE A 138 -3.16 -14.53 -0.14
C ILE A 138 -4.64 -14.67 -0.50
N PRO A 139 -5.01 -15.57 -1.43
CA PRO A 139 -6.40 -15.79 -1.82
C PRO A 139 -7.30 -16.12 -0.64
N ASP A 140 -8.52 -15.59 -0.67
CA ASP A 140 -9.57 -15.78 0.33
C ASP A 140 -9.26 -15.23 1.74
N LEU A 141 -8.02 -14.75 1.99
CA LEU A 141 -7.60 -14.11 3.23
C LEU A 141 -7.41 -12.60 3.08
N HIS A 142 -6.91 -12.14 1.92
CA HIS A 142 -6.82 -10.71 1.63
C HIS A 142 -8.21 -10.04 1.63
N GLY A 143 -8.33 -8.90 2.31
CA GLY A 143 -9.55 -8.11 2.41
C GLY A 143 -10.55 -8.61 3.46
N GLN A 144 -10.25 -9.71 4.16
CA GLN A 144 -11.07 -10.23 5.24
C GLN A 144 -11.09 -9.30 6.45
N LEU A 145 -12.17 -9.36 7.23
CA LEU A 145 -12.28 -8.68 8.51
C LEU A 145 -11.58 -9.51 9.58
N VAL A 146 -10.76 -8.86 10.40
CA VAL A 146 -10.00 -9.52 11.48
C VAL A 146 -10.05 -8.71 12.75
N SER A 147 -9.84 -9.38 13.88
CA SER A 147 -9.51 -8.71 15.13
C SER A 147 -8.01 -8.37 15.19
N ASP A 148 -7.58 -7.82 16.31
CA ASP A 148 -6.18 -7.60 16.67
C ASP A 148 -5.41 -8.89 17.02
N LEU A 149 -6.07 -10.07 17.04
CA LEU A 149 -5.36 -11.33 17.25
C LEU A 149 -4.38 -11.60 16.11
N CYS A 150 -3.09 -11.53 16.45
CA CYS A 150 -1.98 -11.89 15.57
C CYS A 150 -0.94 -12.64 16.40
N ARG A 151 -0.88 -13.98 16.27
CA ARG A 151 0.02 -14.82 17.08
C ARG A 151 0.89 -15.72 16.21
N GLU A 152 2.20 -15.48 16.29
CA GLU A 152 3.21 -16.22 15.53
C GLU A 152 3.55 -17.58 16.15
N THR A 153 3.74 -18.56 15.28
CA THR A 153 4.44 -19.82 15.55
C THR A 153 5.57 -20.00 14.52
N PRO A 154 6.50 -20.95 14.74
CA PRO A 154 7.56 -21.20 13.76
C PRO A 154 7.06 -21.57 12.35
N GLU A 155 5.91 -22.23 12.27
CA GLU A 155 5.31 -22.73 11.02
C GLU A 155 4.37 -21.70 10.37
N GLY A 156 3.85 -20.75 11.13
CA GLY A 156 2.77 -19.90 10.66
C GLY A 156 2.29 -18.84 11.65
N LEU A 157 1.06 -18.41 11.43
CA LEU A 157 0.42 -17.35 12.20
C LEU A 157 -1.04 -17.69 12.45
N PHE A 158 -1.51 -17.45 13.67
CA PHE A 158 -2.92 -17.48 14.02
C PHE A 158 -3.53 -16.08 13.96
N LEU A 159 -4.70 -16.02 13.33
CA LEU A 159 -5.54 -14.84 13.17
C LEU A 159 -6.95 -15.18 13.63
N GLN A 160 -7.70 -14.18 14.11
CA GLN A 160 -9.15 -14.32 14.28
C GLN A 160 -9.86 -13.54 13.18
N VAL A 161 -10.53 -14.29 12.30
CA VAL A 161 -11.26 -13.75 11.14
C VAL A 161 -12.74 -13.64 11.48
N LEU A 162 -13.35 -12.49 11.18
CA LEU A 162 -14.77 -12.24 11.37
C LEU A 162 -15.53 -12.53 10.07
N GLU A 163 -16.63 -13.27 10.19
CA GLU A 163 -17.49 -13.67 9.07
C GLU A 163 -18.90 -13.11 9.28
N LEU A 164 -19.32 -12.22 8.37
CA LEU A 164 -20.67 -11.68 8.33
C LEU A 164 -21.66 -12.75 7.89
N ARG A 165 -22.85 -12.77 8.52
CA ARG A 165 -23.96 -13.67 8.19
C ARG A 165 -25.25 -12.88 7.98
N PRO A 166 -25.38 -12.16 6.84
CA PRO A 166 -26.54 -11.31 6.59
C PRO A 166 -27.86 -12.08 6.69
N GLY A 167 -28.82 -11.58 7.48
CA GLY A 167 -30.13 -12.20 7.66
C GLY A 167 -30.13 -13.49 8.49
N GLN A 168 -29.05 -13.77 9.24
CA GLN A 168 -28.99 -14.88 10.21
C GLN A 168 -28.83 -14.33 11.63
N GLU A 169 -29.26 -15.13 12.61
CA GLU A 169 -28.98 -14.89 14.03
C GLU A 169 -28.03 -15.99 14.55
N PRO A 170 -26.83 -15.65 15.04
CA PRO A 170 -26.24 -14.30 15.11
C PRO A 170 -25.79 -13.74 13.75
N ALA A 171 -25.82 -12.40 13.62
CA ALA A 171 -25.49 -11.65 12.40
C ALA A 171 -24.03 -11.77 11.94
N ALA A 172 -23.15 -12.26 12.80
CA ALA A 172 -21.78 -12.63 12.47
C ALA A 172 -21.28 -13.78 13.35
N THR A 173 -20.19 -14.40 12.92
CA THR A 173 -19.37 -15.33 13.70
C THR A 173 -17.90 -14.98 13.52
N SER A 174 -17.02 -15.64 14.26
CA SER A 174 -15.59 -15.51 14.10
C SER A 174 -14.93 -16.89 14.11
N TRP A 175 -13.73 -16.95 13.53
CA TRP A 175 -12.95 -18.17 13.39
C TRP A 175 -11.51 -17.93 13.79
N LEU A 176 -10.94 -18.89 14.52
CA LEU A 176 -9.49 -19.03 14.60
C LEU A 176 -8.99 -19.62 13.29
N VAL A 177 -8.12 -18.90 12.59
CA VAL A 177 -7.53 -19.27 11.31
C VAL A 177 -6.02 -19.39 11.47
N PHE A 178 -5.45 -20.45 10.90
CA PHE A 178 -4.00 -20.64 10.83
C PHE A 178 -3.52 -20.39 9.40
N LEU A 179 -2.54 -19.51 9.25
CA LEU A 179 -1.82 -19.24 8.01
C LEU A 179 -0.44 -19.92 8.05
N GLU A 180 -0.19 -20.85 7.15
CA GLU A 180 1.09 -21.55 7.04
C GLU A 180 2.07 -20.74 6.18
N PHE A 181 3.27 -20.44 6.70
CA PHE A 181 4.25 -19.61 5.98
C PHE A 181 4.89 -20.32 4.78
N ALA A 182 5.04 -21.64 4.85
CA ALA A 182 5.71 -22.41 3.80
C ALA A 182 4.89 -22.45 2.49
N THR A 183 3.56 -22.51 2.61
CA THR A 183 2.66 -22.65 1.46
C THR A 183 1.79 -21.42 1.20
N LEU A 184 1.76 -20.48 2.15
CA LEU A 184 0.83 -19.34 2.19
C LEU A 184 -0.64 -19.77 2.07
N ARG A 185 -0.95 -20.98 2.55
CA ARG A 185 -2.32 -21.47 2.67
C ARG A 185 -2.84 -21.20 4.06
N HIS A 186 -4.13 -20.92 4.14
CA HIS A 186 -4.82 -20.76 5.41
C HIS A 186 -5.91 -21.82 5.58
N GLN A 187 -6.22 -22.13 6.83
CA GLN A 187 -7.30 -23.03 7.19
C GLN A 187 -8.02 -22.54 8.44
N ARG A 188 -9.34 -22.73 8.47
CA ARG A 188 -10.14 -22.54 9.67
C ARG A 188 -9.83 -23.69 10.64
N VAL A 189 -9.41 -23.34 11.85
CA VAL A 189 -9.03 -24.30 12.90
C VAL A 189 -10.23 -24.57 13.82
N ALA A 190 -10.88 -23.51 14.28
CA ALA A 190 -12.04 -23.60 15.17
C ALA A 190 -12.97 -22.39 15.00
N GLU A 191 -14.27 -22.61 15.10
CA GLU A 191 -15.23 -21.51 15.23
C GLU A 191 -15.16 -20.93 16.64
N THR A 192 -15.01 -19.62 16.74
CA THR A 192 -14.96 -18.88 18.01
C THR A 192 -16.26 -18.12 18.29
N GLY A 193 -17.21 -18.08 17.34
CA GLY A 193 -18.50 -17.45 17.55
C GLY A 193 -18.35 -15.96 17.79
N ASP A 194 -18.92 -15.48 18.88
CA ASP A 194 -18.86 -14.12 19.40
C ASP A 194 -17.83 -13.97 20.55
N PHE A 195 -16.95 -14.95 20.78
CA PHE A 195 -15.83 -14.76 21.70
C PHE A 195 -14.75 -13.92 21.02
N TYR A 196 -14.35 -12.82 21.66
CA TYR A 196 -13.17 -12.06 21.29
C TYR A 196 -11.92 -12.76 21.84
N LEU A 197 -10.98 -13.14 20.97
CA LEU A 197 -9.75 -13.80 21.39
C LEU A 197 -8.70 -12.77 21.83
N LEU A 198 -8.18 -12.95 23.04
CA LEU A 198 -7.23 -12.03 23.67
C LEU A 198 -5.83 -12.15 23.02
N PRO A 199 -5.30 -11.09 22.38
CA PRO A 199 -4.01 -11.15 21.71
C PRO A 199 -2.85 -11.44 22.67
N HIS A 200 -2.88 -10.81 23.85
CA HIS A 200 -1.79 -10.80 24.83
C HIS A 200 -2.05 -11.66 26.07
N ALA A 201 -2.95 -12.65 25.99
CA ALA A 201 -3.08 -13.61 27.10
C ALA A 201 -1.73 -14.27 27.39
N GLU A 202 -1.38 -14.47 28.67
CA GLU A 202 -0.09 -15.04 29.15
C GLU A 202 0.09 -16.54 28.81
N ALA A 203 -0.44 -16.99 27.69
CA ALA A 203 -0.56 -18.38 27.32
C ALA A 203 0.59 -18.83 26.38
N THR A 204 0.79 -20.14 26.33
CA THR A 204 1.64 -20.82 25.33
C THR A 204 1.18 -20.48 23.91
N PRO A 205 2.06 -20.59 22.88
CA PRO A 205 1.70 -20.27 21.49
C PRO A 205 0.40 -20.93 21.01
N ASP A 206 0.15 -22.15 21.48
CA ASP A 206 -0.97 -22.99 21.03
C ASP A 206 -2.23 -22.86 21.89
N ARG A 207 -2.24 -21.97 22.89
CA ARG A 207 -3.38 -21.78 23.80
C ARG A 207 -3.98 -20.39 23.65
N PHE A 208 -5.24 -20.34 23.27
CA PHE A 208 -5.97 -19.10 23.05
C PHE A 208 -7.05 -18.94 24.11
N GLU A 209 -7.17 -17.75 24.66
CA GLU A 209 -8.22 -17.40 25.60
C GLU A 209 -9.13 -16.37 24.94
N GLY A 210 -10.43 -16.62 25.01
CA GLY A 210 -11.45 -15.71 24.50
C GLY A 210 -12.41 -15.31 25.60
N ILE A 211 -13.00 -14.14 25.45
CA ILE A 211 -14.04 -13.63 26.34
C ILE A 211 -15.22 -13.12 25.54
N ARG A 212 -16.40 -13.21 26.17
CA ARG A 212 -17.65 -12.64 25.68
C ARG A 212 -18.14 -11.59 26.67
N ALA A 213 -18.99 -10.66 26.21
CA ALA A 213 -19.59 -9.59 27.01
C ALA A 213 -20.24 -10.06 28.33
N ASP A 214 -20.78 -11.28 28.36
CA ASP A 214 -21.40 -11.87 29.56
C ASP A 214 -20.38 -12.40 30.60
N GLY A 215 -19.08 -12.22 30.35
CA GLY A 215 -17.98 -12.71 31.18
C GLY A 215 -17.62 -14.19 30.95
N SER A 216 -18.32 -14.88 30.04
CA SER A 216 -17.97 -16.26 29.67
C SER A 216 -16.58 -16.34 29.07
N ARG A 217 -15.88 -17.44 29.34
CA ARG A 217 -14.53 -17.67 28.83
C ARG A 217 -14.48 -18.85 27.88
N LEU A 218 -13.75 -18.69 26.79
CA LEU A 218 -13.37 -19.73 25.87
C LEU A 218 -11.88 -20.01 26.05
N VAL A 219 -11.49 -21.29 26.10
CA VAL A 219 -10.09 -21.68 26.03
C VAL A 219 -9.94 -22.69 24.91
N LEU A 220 -9.12 -22.36 23.92
CA LEU A 220 -8.77 -23.23 22.82
C LEU A 220 -7.33 -23.71 23.01
N GLN A 221 -7.12 -25.01 22.86
CA GLN A 221 -5.80 -25.62 22.81
C GLN A 221 -5.64 -26.24 21.42
N VAL A 222 -4.74 -25.70 20.61
CA VAL A 222 -4.40 -26.27 19.32
C VAL A 222 -3.39 -27.41 19.57
N GLN A 223 -3.63 -28.55 18.95
CA GLN A 223 -2.68 -29.66 18.93
C GLN A 223 -1.92 -29.59 17.61
N THR A 224 -0.66 -29.18 17.69
CA THR A 224 0.28 -29.26 16.58
C THR A 224 0.87 -30.67 16.63
N ASP A 225 0.37 -31.56 15.76
CA ASP A 225 0.99 -32.88 15.59
C ASP A 225 2.39 -32.67 15.00
N ILE A 226 3.42 -32.95 15.81
CA ILE A 226 4.83 -32.97 15.41
C ILE A 226 5.16 -34.30 14.74
#